data_AF-A0A5B9PGM5-F1
#
_entry.id   AF-A0A5B9PGM5-F1
#
_cell.length_a   1.000
_cell.length_b   1.000
_cell.length_c   1.000
_cell.angle_alpha   90.00
_cell.angle_beta   90.00
_cell.angle_gamma   90.00
#
_symmetry.space_group_name_H-M   'P 1'
#
loop_
_entity.id
_entity.type
_entity.pdbx_description
1 polymer ?
#
loop_
_entity_poly.entity_id
_entity_poly.type
_entity_poly.pdbx_seq_one_letter_code
_entity_poly.pdbx_strand_id
1 'polypeptide(L)' 'MQKGLCIIALSIAVVIFIMFAADLILGLSGQTKLAPFKYAPGMIIDIVFVIVSGVLAAMSWTTFRQQV' A
#
# COMPACT_ATOMS: atom_id res chain seq x y z
N MET A 1 -8.72 -7.16 -22.83
CA MET A 1 -7.86 -7.89 -21.86
C MET A 1 -7.03 -6.98 -20.95
N GLN A 2 -6.54 -5.81 -21.40
CA GLN A 2 -5.70 -4.92 -20.57
C GLN A 2 -6.43 -4.26 -19.37
N LYS A 3 -7.73 -3.96 -19.49
CA LYS A 3 -8.54 -3.34 -18.41
C LYS A 3 -8.57 -4.17 -17.11
N GLY A 4 -8.63 -5.49 -17.23
CA GLY A 4 -8.72 -6.40 -16.07
C GLY A 4 -7.43 -6.42 -15.26
N LEU A 5 -6.26 -6.48 -15.93
CA LEU A 5 -4.96 -6.46 -15.26
C LEU A 5 -4.75 -5.14 -14.49
N CYS A 6 -5.21 -4.02 -15.05
CA CYS A 6 -5.09 -2.70 -14.41
C CYS A 6 -5.93 -2.60 -13.13
N ILE A 7 -7.17 -3.10 -13.15
CA ILE A 7 -8.03 -3.13 -11.95
C ILE A 7 -7.44 -4.03 -10.87
N ILE A 8 -6.92 -5.20 -11.25
CA ILE A 8 -6.29 -6.13 -10.30
C ILE A 8 -5.05 -5.49 -9.67
N ALA A 9 -4.17 -4.90 -10.49
CA ALA A 9 -2.98 -4.20 -10.00
C ALA A 9 -3.32 -3.04 -9.07
N LEU A 10 -4.35 -2.24 -9.40
CA LEU A 10 -4.85 -1.17 -8.54
C LEU A 10 -5.37 -1.72 -7.20
N SER A 11 -6.15 -2.80 -7.23
CA SER A 11 -6.71 -3.40 -6.01
C SER A 11 -5.62 -3.92 -5.07
N ILE A 12 -4.60 -4.58 -5.62
CA ILE A 12 -3.46 -5.09 -4.85
C ILE A 12 -2.65 -3.92 -4.27
N ALA A 13 -2.39 -2.86 -5.05
CA ALA A 13 -1.66 -1.69 -4.59
C ALA A 13 -2.37 -0.99 -3.42
N VAL A 14 -3.70 -0.86 -3.48
CA VAL A 14 -4.50 -0.26 -2.41
C VAL A 14 -4.50 -1.12 -1.15
N VAL A 15 -4.62 -2.45 -1.27
CA VAL A 15 -4.56 -3.35 -0.10
C VAL A 15 -3.19 -3.25 0.58
N ILE A 16 -2.11 -3.27 -0.19
CA ILE A 16 -0.73 -3.12 0.34
C ILE A 16 -0.58 -1.76 1.04
N PHE A 17 -1.05 -0.69 0.42
CA PHE A 17 -0.99 0.66 1.00
C PHE A 17 -1.69 0.71 2.37
N ILE A 18 -2.89 0.15 2.47
CA ILE A 18 -3.65 0.14 3.73
C ILE A 18 -2.95 -0.70 4.80
N MET A 19 -2.39 -1.87 4.44
CA MET A 19 -1.70 -2.73 5.41
C MET A 19 -0.46 -2.04 5.98
N PHE A 20 0.40 -1.46 5.14
CA PHE A 20 1.62 -0.79 5.60
C PHE A 20 1.35 0.57 6.25
N ALA A 21 0.31 1.30 5.82
CA ALA A 21 -0.10 2.53 6.49
C ALA A 21 -0.67 2.23 7.88
N ALA A 22 -1.46 1.18 8.03
CA ALA A 22 -1.96 0.73 9.32
C ALA A 22 -0.80 0.30 10.25
N ASP A 23 0.19 -0.42 9.73
CA ASP A 23 1.39 -0.77 10.50
C ASP A 23 2.17 0.46 10.97
N LEU A 24 2.37 1.43 10.07
CA LEU A 24 3.07 2.67 10.40
C LEU A 24 2.36 3.44 11.52
N ILE A 25 1.03 3.56 11.44
CA ILE A 25 0.21 4.29 12.43
C ILE A 25 0.17 3.54 13.77
N LEU A 26 -0.13 2.24 13.76
CA LEU A 26 -0.22 1.41 14.97
C LEU A 26 1.15 1.26 15.63
N GLY A 27 2.17 1.14 14.81
CA GLY A 27 3.53 1.23 15.23
C GLY A 27 3.83 2.55 15.95
N LEU A 28 3.54 3.71 15.33
CA LEU A 28 3.85 5.02 15.90
C LEU A 28 3.14 5.24 17.24
N SER A 29 1.98 4.60 17.42
CA SER A 29 1.22 4.58 18.68
C SER A 29 1.78 3.65 19.77
N GLY A 30 2.88 2.93 19.50
CA GLY A 30 3.51 1.99 20.43
C GLY A 30 2.76 0.65 20.58
N GLN A 31 1.68 0.43 19.83
CA GLN A 31 0.82 -0.75 19.88
C GLN A 31 1.36 -1.89 19.00
N THR A 32 2.61 -2.31 19.23
CA THR A 32 3.31 -3.31 18.40
C THR A 32 2.69 -4.70 18.41
N LYS A 33 1.81 -5.01 19.38
CA LYS A 33 1.03 -6.26 19.44
C LYS A 33 -0.19 -6.28 18.52
N LEU A 34 -0.71 -5.11 18.15
CA LEU A 34 -1.87 -4.96 17.25
C LEU A 34 -1.45 -4.62 15.82
N ALA A 35 -0.20 -4.22 15.62
CA ALA A 35 0.35 -3.94 14.30
C ALA A 35 0.43 -5.23 13.45
N PRO A 36 -0.05 -5.22 12.18
CA PRO A 36 -0.10 -6.40 11.32
C PRO A 36 1.23 -7.14 11.13
N PHE A 37 2.33 -6.40 11.04
CA PHE A 37 3.71 -6.87 10.87
C PHE A 37 4.59 -6.58 12.09
N LYS A 38 4.01 -6.12 13.21
CA LYS A 38 4.70 -5.91 14.49
C LYS A 38 5.95 -5.02 14.40
N TYR A 39 5.99 -4.05 13.49
CA TYR A 39 7.20 -3.26 13.21
C TYR A 39 8.45 -4.08 12.78
N ALA A 40 8.31 -5.33 12.37
CA ALA A 40 9.41 -6.11 11.84
C ALA A 40 9.48 -5.89 10.32
N PRO A 41 10.57 -5.30 9.75
CA PRO A 41 11.94 -5.15 10.27
C PRO A 41 12.35 -3.73 10.73
N GLY A 42 11.41 -2.77 10.75
CA GLY A 42 11.61 -1.42 11.27
C GLY A 42 10.80 -0.38 10.49
N MET A 43 10.54 0.76 11.14
CA MET A 43 9.70 1.87 10.65
C MET A 43 10.04 2.35 9.22
N ILE A 44 11.31 2.24 8.82
CA ILE A 44 11.78 2.66 7.49
C ILE A 44 11.10 1.87 6.38
N ILE A 45 10.90 0.57 6.56
CA ILE A 45 10.26 -0.28 5.55
C ILE A 45 8.79 0.07 5.39
N ASP A 46 8.08 0.33 6.49
CA ASP A 46 6.67 0.72 6.43
C ASP A 46 6.51 2.04 5.67
N ILE A 47 7.36 3.03 5.94
CA ILE A 47 7.36 4.31 5.21
C ILE A 47 7.64 4.12 3.72
N VAL A 48 8.67 3.33 3.38
CA VAL A 48 9.02 3.07 1.97
C VAL A 48 7.88 2.37 1.25
N PHE A 49 7.26 1.36 1.87
CA PHE A 49 6.15 0.64 1.26
C PHE A 49 4.89 1.50 1.12
N VAL A 50 4.58 2.36 2.10
CA VAL A 50 3.48 3.33 1.99
C VAL A 50 3.71 4.27 0.81
N ILE A 51 4.92 4.80 0.65
CA ILE A 51 5.26 5.72 -0.45
C ILE A 51 5.17 4.99 -1.81
N VAL A 52 5.83 3.83 -1.93
CA VAL A 52 5.89 3.07 -3.19
C VAL A 52 4.51 2.56 -3.60
N SER A 53 3.72 2.01 -2.67
CA SER A 53 2.36 1.55 -2.97
C SER A 53 1.41 2.70 -3.32
N GLY A 54 1.58 3.88 -2.71
CA GLY A 54 0.85 5.09 -3.08
C GLY A 54 1.17 5.54 -4.50
N VAL A 55 2.44 5.56 -4.89
CA VAL A 55 2.86 5.87 -6.28
C VAL A 55 2.31 4.83 -7.25
N LEU A 56 2.38 3.54 -6.90
CA LEU A 56 1.87 2.46 -7.74
C LEU A 56 0.36 2.56 -7.95
N ALA A 57 -0.39 2.90 -6.90
CA ALA A 57 -1.83 3.12 -6.97
C ALA A 57 -2.17 4.34 -7.84
N ALA A 58 -1.42 5.43 -7.70
CA ALA A 58 -1.60 6.63 -8.53
C ALA A 58 -1.34 6.35 -10.02
N MET A 59 -0.24 5.66 -10.34
CA MET A 59 0.07 5.25 -11.73
C MET A 59 -0.95 4.27 -12.30
N SER A 60 -1.42 3.33 -11.47
CA SER A 60 -2.47 2.39 -11.88
C SER A 60 -3.79 3.12 -12.14
N TRP A 61 -4.12 4.13 -11.34
CA TRP A 61 -5.31 4.96 -11.51
C TRP A 61 -5.26 5.82 -12.78
N THR A 62 -4.12 6.46 -13.07
CA THR A 62 -3.97 7.24 -14.30
C THR A 62 -4.05 6.35 -15.55
N THR A 63 -3.42 5.17 -15.50
CA THR A 63 -3.50 4.16 -16.56
C THR A 63 -4.94 3.66 -16.75
N PHE A 64 -5.67 3.41 -15.66
CA PHE A 64 -7.08 3.02 -15.73
C PHE A 64 -7.91 4.11 -16.41
N ARG A 65 -7.70 5.38 -16.04
CA ARG A 65 -8.39 6.55 -16.62
C ARG A 65 -8.09 6.76 -18.11
N GLN A 66 -6.95 6.30 -18.62
CA GLN A 66 -6.62 6.34 -20.05
C GLN A 66 -7.26 5.19 -20.84
N GLN A 67 -7.63 4.10 -20.17
CA GLN A 67 -8.25 2.94 -20.80
C GLN A 67 -9.77 2.99 -20.78
N VAL A 68 -10.40 3.72 -19.84
CA VAL A 68 -11.86 3.98 -19.84
C VAL A 68 -12.26 4.94 -20.94
#